data_AF-A0A2N3IHV3-F1
#
_entry.id   AF-A0A2N3IHV3-F1
#
_cell.length_a   1.000
_cell.length_b   1.000
_cell.length_c   1.000
_cell.angle_alpha   90.00
_cell.angle_beta   90.00
_cell.angle_gamma   90.00
#
_symmetry.space_group_name_H-M   'P 1'
#
loop_
_entity.id
_entity.type
_entity.pdbx_description
1 polymer ?
#
loop_
_entity_poly.entity_id
_entity_poly.type
_entity_poly.pdbx_seq_one_letter_code
_entity_poly.pdbx_strand_id
1 'polypeptide(L)'
;MKINYQDIFEQAHCLFARDTHLAMLLDVNARILHSNNSFVNLEDSYGQSVYTLFPFLEHLLSVDIQEVSINFIETELYDKLMQFRCIIRFFEQYGEQFYFVIIQDVSWYHNELKKIQQERNEFYLEREKMLKKEK
;
A
#
# COMPACT_ATOMS: atom_id res chain seq x y z
N MET A 1 -8.07 26.35 18.45
CA MET A 1 -8.80 25.07 18.52
C MET A 1 -7.76 23.96 18.35
N LYS A 2 -7.71 22.93 19.19
CA LYS A 2 -6.74 21.82 19.02
C LYS A 2 -7.33 20.82 18.02
N ILE A 3 -6.60 20.50 16.96
CA ILE A 3 -6.98 19.47 15.99
C ILE A 3 -6.74 18.10 16.61
N ASN A 4 -7.73 17.19 16.51
CA ASN A 4 -7.61 15.81 16.94
C ASN A 4 -7.31 14.91 15.74
N TYR A 5 -6.05 14.49 15.61
CA TYR A 5 -5.61 13.67 14.47
C TYR A 5 -6.20 12.25 14.47
N GLN A 6 -6.58 11.73 15.64
CA GLN A 6 -7.25 10.44 15.73
C GLN A 6 -8.63 10.50 15.04
N ASP A 7 -9.42 11.53 15.32
CA ASP A 7 -10.75 11.70 14.71
C ASP A 7 -10.66 11.83 13.18
N ILE A 8 -9.66 12.57 12.69
CA ILE A 8 -9.40 12.72 11.24
C ILE A 8 -8.99 11.37 10.63
N PHE A 9 -8.11 10.63 11.30
CA PHE A 9 -7.68 9.31 10.87
C PHE A 9 -8.85 8.33 10.77
N GLU A 10 -9.69 8.24 11.81
CA GLU A 10 -10.82 7.32 11.85
C GLU A 10 -11.84 7.61 10.73
N GLN A 11 -12.09 8.90 10.44
CA GLN A 11 -12.93 9.30 9.31
C GLN A 11 -12.33 8.87 7.97
N ALA A 12 -11.05 9.14 7.74
CA ALA A 12 -10.36 8.73 6.52
C ALA A 12 -10.31 7.20 6.37
N HIS A 13 -10.02 6.47 7.46
CA HIS A 13 -9.94 5.02 7.47
C HIS A 13 -11.29 4.39 7.09
N CYS A 14 -12.40 4.85 7.67
CA CYS A 14 -13.74 4.38 7.32
C CYS A 14 -14.09 4.58 5.84
N LEU A 15 -13.59 5.67 5.24
CA LEU A 15 -13.87 6.01 3.83
C LEU A 15 -13.02 5.20 2.85
N PHE A 16 -11.79 4.84 3.22
CA PHE A 16 -10.78 4.41 2.25
C PHE A 16 -10.22 2.99 2.47
N ALA A 17 -10.45 2.37 3.63
CA ALA A 17 -9.64 1.23 4.07
C ALA A 17 -10.50 0.07 4.61
N ARG A 18 -10.99 -0.81 3.72
CA ARG A 18 -11.69 -2.05 4.14
C ARG A 18 -10.77 -3.26 4.32
N ASP A 19 -9.59 -3.29 3.70
CA ASP A 19 -8.62 -4.40 3.77
C ASP A 19 -7.17 -3.84 3.81
N THR A 20 -6.84 -3.13 4.87
CA THR A 20 -5.55 -2.43 5.01
C THR A 20 -4.61 -3.12 5.97
N HIS A 21 -3.38 -3.36 5.53
CA HIS A 21 -2.31 -3.89 6.39
C HIS A 21 -1.78 -2.78 7.30
N LEU A 22 -1.54 -1.61 6.71
CA LEU A 22 -1.14 -0.40 7.44
C LEU A 22 -1.82 0.81 6.80
N ALA A 23 -2.36 1.69 7.63
CA ALA A 23 -2.85 2.99 7.21
C ALA A 23 -2.22 4.06 8.09
N MET A 24 -1.78 5.15 7.48
CA MET A 24 -1.06 6.26 8.12
C MET A 24 -1.66 7.59 7.67
N LEU A 25 -1.80 8.52 8.61
CA LEU A 25 -2.07 9.92 8.35
C LEU A 25 -0.75 10.69 8.46
N LEU A 26 -0.42 11.45 7.41
CA LEU A 26 0.77 12.28 7.34
C LEU A 26 0.42 13.75 7.13
N ASP A 27 1.28 14.65 7.60
CA ASP A 27 1.24 16.06 7.21
C ASP A 27 1.83 16.29 5.80
N VAL A 28 1.75 17.53 5.30
CA VAL A 28 2.32 17.92 4.00
C VAL A 28 3.84 17.75 3.91
N ASN A 29 4.54 17.66 5.04
CA ASN A 29 5.98 17.43 5.13
C ASN A 29 6.31 15.93 5.29
N ALA A 30 5.33 15.07 5.05
CA ALA A 30 5.42 13.62 5.18
C ALA A 30 5.81 13.14 6.59
N ARG A 31 5.40 13.88 7.64
CA ARG A 31 5.57 13.46 9.04
C ARG A 31 4.38 12.64 9.50
N ILE A 32 4.64 11.58 10.25
CA ILE A 32 3.60 10.67 10.74
C ILE A 32 2.80 11.36 11.85
N LEU A 33 1.51 11.56 11.64
CA LEU A 33 0.59 12.13 12.63
C LEU A 33 -0.17 11.06 13.39
N HIS A 34 -0.59 10.00 12.69
CA HIS A 34 -1.32 8.88 13.27
C HIS A 34 -1.27 7.63 12.39
N SER A 35 -1.61 6.46 12.93
CA SER A 35 -1.74 5.23 12.15
C SER A 35 -2.67 4.20 12.81
N ASN A 36 -3.07 3.15 12.09
CA ASN A 36 -3.85 2.03 12.67
C ASN A 36 -2.99 0.99 13.42
N ASN A 37 -1.66 1.13 13.42
CA ASN A 37 -0.71 0.23 14.08
C ASN A 37 -0.91 -1.29 13.83
N SER A 38 -1.60 -1.68 12.74
CA SER A 38 -2.07 -3.06 12.56
C SER A 38 -0.96 -4.01 12.07
N PHE A 39 0.04 -3.48 11.36
CA PHE A 39 1.19 -4.23 10.87
C PHE A 39 2.48 -3.89 11.64
N VAL A 40 2.70 -2.60 11.89
CA VAL A 40 3.85 -2.05 12.64
C VAL A 40 3.29 -1.01 13.59
N ASN A 41 3.76 -1.01 14.83
CA ASN A 41 3.48 0.08 15.77
C ASN A 41 4.34 1.29 15.41
N LEU A 42 3.70 2.39 15.02
CA LEU A 42 4.35 3.64 14.60
C LEU A 42 4.27 4.74 15.65
N GLU A 43 3.74 4.48 16.85
CA GLU A 43 3.57 5.51 17.90
C GLU A 43 4.89 6.21 18.26
N ASP A 44 5.98 5.45 18.39
CA ASP A 44 7.31 6.00 18.67
C ASP A 44 7.88 6.84 17.51
N SER A 45 7.28 6.73 16.33
CA SER A 45 7.67 7.46 15.11
C SER A 45 6.77 8.66 14.81
N TYR A 46 5.79 8.97 15.68
CA TYR A 46 4.94 10.14 15.48
C TYR A 46 5.76 11.45 15.52
N GLY A 47 5.47 12.34 14.58
CA GLY A 47 6.21 13.57 14.33
C GLY A 47 7.50 13.38 13.51
N GLN A 48 7.94 12.13 13.28
CA GLN A 48 9.10 11.83 12.43
C GLN A 48 8.69 11.73 10.96
N SER A 49 9.66 11.92 10.07
CA SER A 49 9.45 11.73 8.63
C SER A 49 9.19 10.26 8.30
N VAL A 50 8.17 9.99 7.49
CA VAL A 50 7.83 8.64 7.04
C VAL A 50 8.94 7.98 6.22
N TYR A 51 9.82 8.78 5.60
CA TYR A 51 10.90 8.29 4.73
C TYR A 51 11.97 7.51 5.48
N THR A 52 12.10 7.68 6.80
CA THR A 52 13.03 6.87 7.60
C THR A 52 12.60 5.41 7.66
N LEU A 53 11.30 5.15 7.58
CA LEU A 53 10.70 3.81 7.63
C LEU A 53 10.34 3.29 6.25
N PHE A 54 9.88 4.18 5.37
CA PHE A 54 9.41 3.88 4.02
C PHE A 54 10.06 4.84 3.01
N PRO A 55 11.36 4.67 2.69
CA PRO A 55 12.08 5.58 1.79
C PRO A 55 11.44 5.72 0.41
N PHE A 56 10.82 4.65 -0.09
CA PHE A 56 10.18 4.66 -1.41
C PHE A 56 9.06 5.71 -1.54
N LEU A 57 8.47 6.20 -0.44
CA LEU A 57 7.43 7.22 -0.46
C LEU A 57 7.95 8.60 -0.90
N GLU A 58 9.26 8.86 -0.82
CA GLU A 58 9.85 10.15 -1.18
C GLU A 58 9.57 10.55 -2.63
N HIS A 59 9.47 9.57 -3.52
CA HIS A 59 9.16 9.80 -4.93
C HIS A 59 7.66 9.81 -5.24
N LEU A 60 6.80 9.53 -4.26
CA LEU A 60 5.38 9.30 -4.47
C LEU A 60 4.50 10.38 -3.85
N LEU A 61 4.96 11.00 -2.77
CA LEU A 61 4.27 12.11 -2.11
C LEU A 61 4.51 13.40 -2.90
N SER A 62 3.58 13.73 -3.79
CA SER A 62 3.54 15.00 -4.53
C SER A 62 2.23 15.73 -4.25
N VAL A 63 2.32 17.03 -3.96
CA VAL A 63 1.18 17.88 -3.58
C VAL A 63 0.18 18.04 -4.72
N ASP A 64 0.61 17.83 -5.96
CA ASP A 64 -0.20 18.09 -7.16
C ASP A 64 -1.10 16.91 -7.57
N ILE A 65 -1.04 15.78 -6.86
CA ILE A 65 -1.79 14.58 -7.22
C ILE A 65 -2.79 14.24 -6.10
N GLN A 66 -4.07 14.27 -6.45
CA GLN A 66 -5.16 13.95 -5.51
C GLN A 66 -5.12 12.50 -5.02
N GLU A 67 -4.80 11.56 -5.91
CA GLU A 67 -4.66 10.15 -5.56
C GLU A 67 -3.59 9.48 -6.42
N VAL A 68 -2.69 8.75 -5.77
CA VAL A 68 -1.71 7.87 -6.40
C VAL A 68 -2.02 6.45 -5.95
N SER A 69 -2.19 5.52 -6.90
CA SER A 69 -2.33 4.10 -6.60
C SER A 69 -1.27 3.31 -7.35
N ILE A 70 -0.36 2.70 -6.59
CA ILE A 70 0.74 1.88 -7.12
C ILE A 70 0.44 0.45 -6.74
N ASN A 71 0.11 -0.34 -7.77
CA ASN A 71 -0.35 -1.71 -7.61
C ASN A 71 0.75 -2.67 -7.19
N PHE A 72 2.02 -2.31 -7.39
CA PHE A 72 3.14 -3.18 -7.06
C PHE A 72 4.34 -2.37 -6.60
N ILE A 73 4.63 -2.47 -5.30
CA ILE A 73 5.89 -2.06 -4.70
C ILE A 73 6.49 -3.31 -4.07
N GLU A 74 7.63 -3.73 -4.60
CA GLU A 74 8.47 -4.74 -3.98
C GLU A 74 9.55 -4.01 -3.21
N THR A 75 9.50 -4.10 -1.89
CA THR A 75 10.47 -3.46 -1.01
C THR A 75 10.88 -4.43 0.09
N GLU A 76 12.14 -4.34 0.49
CA GLU A 76 12.61 -5.00 1.69
C GLU A 76 12.10 -4.21 2.89
N LEU A 77 11.26 -4.86 3.70
CA LEU A 77 10.79 -4.36 4.98
C LEU A 77 11.18 -5.40 6.03
N TYR A 78 12.00 -5.01 7.01
CA TYR A 78 12.47 -5.88 8.09
C TYR A 78 13.05 -7.23 7.60
N ASP A 79 13.97 -7.16 6.62
CA ASP A 79 14.65 -8.31 6.03
C ASP A 79 13.72 -9.32 5.32
N LYS A 80 12.49 -8.93 5.00
CA LYS A 80 11.58 -9.68 4.14
C LYS A 80 11.24 -8.88 2.90
N LEU A 81 11.45 -9.51 1.75
CA LEU A 81 10.93 -9.02 0.49
C LEU A 81 9.40 -9.17 0.53
N MET A 82 8.69 -8.06 0.54
CA MET A 82 7.25 -8.06 0.60
C MET A 82 6.67 -7.26 -0.56
N GLN A 83 5.52 -7.73 -1.05
CA GLN A 83 4.83 -7.16 -2.21
C GLN A 83 3.59 -6.45 -1.74
N PHE A 84 3.57 -5.14 -1.95
CA PHE A 84 2.49 -4.29 -1.48
C PHE A 84 1.83 -3.52 -2.61
N ARG A 85 0.56 -3.19 -2.38
CA ARG A 85 -0.09 -2.06 -3.03
C ARG A 85 -0.01 -0.86 -2.13
N CYS A 86 0.43 0.26 -2.66
CA CYS A 86 0.44 1.55 -1.97
C CYS A 86 -0.62 2.46 -2.57
N ILE A 87 -1.47 3.04 -1.73
CA ILE A 87 -2.47 4.02 -2.11
C ILE A 87 -2.20 5.26 -1.28
N ILE A 88 -2.05 6.40 -1.94
CA ILE A 88 -1.81 7.70 -1.32
C ILE A 88 -2.97 8.59 -1.75
N ARG A 89 -3.68 9.16 -0.78
CA ARG A 89 -4.74 10.13 -1.03
C ARG A 89 -4.41 11.45 -0.37
N PHE A 90 -4.47 12.51 -1.13
CA PHE A 90 -4.37 13.87 -0.63
C PHE A 90 -5.77 14.40 -0.32
N PHE A 91 -5.92 15.09 0.82
CA PHE A 91 -7.17 15.75 1.18
C PHE A 91 -6.94 16.96 2.09
N GLU A 92 -7.94 17.84 2.15
CA GLU A 92 -7.95 19.01 3.02
C GLU A 92 -9.06 18.87 4.06
N GLN A 93 -8.75 19.17 5.32
CA GLN A 93 -9.70 19.16 6.43
C GLN A 93 -9.34 20.29 7.40
N TYR A 94 -10.33 21.07 7.83
CA TYR A 94 -10.13 22.22 8.73
C TYR A 94 -9.10 23.27 8.23
N GLY A 95 -8.92 23.40 6.92
CA GLY A 95 -7.95 24.32 6.32
C GLY A 95 -6.50 23.82 6.34
N GLU A 96 -6.29 22.56 6.73
CA GLU A 96 -4.99 21.89 6.69
C GLU A 96 -5.00 20.74 5.68
N GLN A 97 -3.84 20.49 5.09
CA GLN A 97 -3.65 19.49 4.04
C GLN A 97 -2.95 18.25 4.59
N PHE A 98 -3.39 17.07 4.13
CA PHE A 98 -2.93 15.79 4.65
C PHE A 98 -2.72 14.78 3.52
N TYR A 99 -1.82 13.83 3.79
CA TYR A 99 -1.75 12.58 3.04
C TYR A 99 -2.29 11.43 3.88
N PHE A 100 -3.19 10.65 3.30
CA PHE A 100 -3.59 9.35 3.83
C PHE A 100 -2.89 8.27 3.01
N VAL A 101 -1.98 7.55 3.66
CA VAL A 101 -1.19 6.49 3.03
C VAL A 101 -1.70 5.14 3.50
N ILE A 102 -2.00 4.27 2.54
CA ILE A 102 -2.46 2.92 2.76
C ILE A 102 -1.44 1.97 2.12
N ILE A 103 -1.01 0.99 2.90
CA ILE A 103 -0.19 -0.14 2.45
C ILE A 103 -1.02 -1.41 2.62
N GLN A 104 -1.25 -2.12 1.52
CA GLN A 104 -2.00 -3.38 1.49
C GLN A 104 -1.06 -4.52 1.11
N ASP A 105 -1.12 -5.61 1.85
CA ASP A 105 -0.47 -6.87 1.46
C ASP A 105 -1.23 -7.45 0.26
N VAL A 106 -0.52 -7.64 -0.86
CA VAL A 106 -1.05 -8.25 -2.08
C VAL A 106 -0.41 -9.60 -2.40
N SER A 107 0.33 -10.19 -1.45
CA SER A 107 1.04 -11.45 -1.61
C SER A 107 0.10 -12.58 -2.03
N TRP A 108 -1.11 -12.67 -1.45
CA TRP A 108 -2.11 -13.66 -1.84
C TRP A 108 -2.57 -13.48 -3.30
N TYR A 109 -2.91 -12.26 -3.71
CA TYR A 109 -3.37 -11.97 -5.06
C TYR A 109 -2.30 -12.31 -6.11
N HIS A 110 -1.04 -12.01 -5.80
CA HIS A 110 0.07 -12.34 -6.68
C HIS A 110 0.32 -13.85 -6.77
N ASN A 111 0.20 -14.58 -5.65
CA ASN A 111 0.31 -16.03 -5.64
C ASN A 111 -0.81 -16.69 -6.48
N GLU A 112 -2.04 -16.18 -6.41
CA GLU A 112 -3.14 -16.64 -7.26
C GLU A 112 -2.90 -16.35 -8.75
N LEU A 113 -2.42 -15.15 -9.09
CA LEU A 113 -2.07 -14.83 -10.48
C LEU A 113 -0.96 -15.73 -11.03
N LYS A 114 0.08 -16.01 -10.22
CA LYS A 114 1.15 -16.94 -10.57
C LYS A 114 0.60 -18.35 -10.80
N LYS A 115 -0.28 -18.82 -9.91
CA LYS A 115 -0.93 -20.13 -10.03
C LYS A 115 -1.76 -20.25 -11.31
N ILE A 116 -2.61 -19.27 -11.60
CA ILE A 116 -3.41 -19.23 -12.83
C ILE A 116 -2.51 -19.25 -14.07
N GLN A 117 -1.42 -18.48 -14.05
CA GLN A 117 -0.47 -18.47 -15.16
C GLN A 117 0.21 -19.83 -15.34
N GLN A 118 0.56 -20.50 -14.25
CA GLN A 118 1.15 -21.83 -14.28
C GLN A 118 0.16 -22.87 -14.85
N GLU A 119 -1.09 -22.87 -14.39
CA GLU A 119 -2.15 -23.75 -14.91
C GLU A 119 -2.37 -23.54 -16.42
N ARG A 120 -2.36 -22.28 -16.89
CA ARG A 120 -2.44 -21.97 -18.32
C ARG A 120 -1.25 -22.55 -19.09
N ASN A 121 -0.03 -22.36 -18.57
CA ASN A 121 1.18 -22.87 -19.23
C ASN A 121 1.18 -24.40 -19.31
N GLU A 122 0.75 -25.08 -18.24
CA GLU A 122 0.63 -26.54 -18.20
C GLU A 122 -0.39 -27.03 -19.23
N PHE A 123 -1.56 -26.39 -19.32
CA PHE A 123 -2.58 -26.71 -20.33
C PHE A 123 -2.04 -26.58 -21.77
N TYR A 124 -1.30 -25.51 -22.09
CA TYR A 124 -0.69 -25.34 -23.42
C TYR A 124 0.31 -26.46 -23.73
N LEU A 125 1.17 -26.82 -22.77
CA LEU A 125 2.16 -27.88 -22.94
C LEU A 125 1.51 -29.26 -23.13
N GLU A 126 0.44 -29.57 -22.40
CA GLU A 126 -0.32 -30.81 -22.59
C GLU A 126 -0.97 -30.88 -23.96
N ARG A 127 -1.59 -29.78 -24.40
CA ARG A 127 -2.20 -29.69 -25.74
C ARG A 127 -1.17 -29.89 -26.85
N GLU A 128 0.00 -29.26 -26.75
CA GLU A 128 1.09 -29.47 -27.72
C GLU A 128 1.59 -30.91 -27.74
N LYS A 129 1.69 -31.57 -26.57
CA LYS A 129 2.08 -32.99 -26.49
C LYS A 129 1.05 -33.92 -27.15
N MET A 130 -0.24 -33.65 -27.01
CA MET A 130 -1.29 -34.44 -27.69
C MET A 130 -1.22 -34.28 -29.20
N LEU A 131 -1.10 -33.05 -29.70
CA LEU A 131 -1.01 -32.76 -31.14
C LEU A 131 0.24 -33.35 -31.81
N LYS A 132 1.33 -33.55 -31.05
CA LYS A 132 2.54 -34.23 -31.54
C LYS A 132 2.41 -35.76 -31.58
N LYS A 133 1.49 -36.36 -30.82
CA LYS A 133 1.22 -37.81 -30.84
C LYS A 133 0.28 -38.24 -31.97
N GLU A 134 -0.49 -37.29 -32.52
CA GLU A 134 -1.42 -37.52 -33.63
C GLU A 134 -0.76 -37.35 -35.02
N LYS A 135 0.54 -37.01 -35.05
CA LYS A 135 1.39 -37.05 -36.25
C LYS A 135 2.29 -38.27 -36.22
#